data_AF-A0A5B8YRV3-F1
#
_entry.id   AF-A0A5B8YRV3-F1
#
_cell.length_a   1.000
_cell.length_b   1.000
_cell.length_c   1.000
_cell.angle_alpha   90.00
_cell.angle_beta   90.00
_cell.angle_gamma   90.00
#
_symmetry.space_group_name_H-M   'P 1'
#
loop_
_entity.id
_entity.type
_entity.pdbx_description
1 polymer ?
#
loop_
_entity_poly.entity_id
_entity_poly.type
_entity_poly.pdbx_seq_one_letter_code
_entity_poly.pdbx_strand_id
1 'polypeptide(L)' 'MPIILNILLTTVSLLLSVAFYTILERKLLGYIQIRKGPNKTSIVGILQPFS' A
#
# COMPACT_ATOMS: atom_id res chain seq x y z
N MET A 1 4.57 -24.19 -18.06
CA MET A 1 3.32 -23.90 -17.34
C MET A 1 3.48 -23.45 -15.88
N PRO A 2 4.54 -23.79 -15.10
CA PRO A 2 4.73 -23.19 -13.77
C PRO A 2 5.37 -21.79 -13.80
N ILE A 3 6.19 -21.48 -14.82
CA ILE A 3 6.82 -20.15 -14.97
C ILE A 3 5.79 -19.02 -15.04
N ILE A 4 4.71 -19.20 -15.81
CA ILE A 4 3.68 -18.17 -15.99
C ILE A 4 2.94 -17.94 -14.67
N LEU A 5 2.63 -19.02 -13.93
CA LEU A 5 2.00 -18.93 -12.62
C LEU A 5 2.91 -18.22 -11.60
N ASN A 6 4.21 -18.55 -11.58
CA ASN A 6 5.17 -17.89 -10.70
C ASN A 6 5.33 -16.41 -11.04
N ILE A 7 5.45 -16.05 -12.32
CA ILE A 7 5.52 -14.66 -12.76
C ILE A 7 4.27 -13.91 -12.30
N LEU A 8 3.08 -14.46 -12.54
CA LEU A 8 1.81 -13.84 -12.14
C LEU A 8 1.69 -13.67 -10.61
N LEU A 9 2.13 -14.66 -9.84
CA LEU A 9 2.09 -14.57 -8.38
C LEU A 9 3.08 -13.52 -7.85
N THR A 10 4.29 -13.47 -8.41
CA THR A 10 5.32 -12.49 -8.03
C THR A 10 4.92 -11.07 -8.38
N THR A 11 4.31 -10.83 -9.55
CA THR A 11 3.86 -9.50 -9.95
C THR A 11 2.75 -8.98 -9.06
N VAL A 12 1.74 -9.82 -8.75
CA VAL A 12 0.65 -9.46 -7.83
C VAL A 12 1.18 -9.13 -6.43
N SER A 13 2.10 -9.95 -5.90
CA SER A 13 2.71 -9.69 -4.59
C SER A 13 3.49 -8.36 -4.57
N LEU A 14 4.20 -8.03 -5.65
CA LEU A 14 4.97 -6.80 -5.78
C LEU A 14 4.07 -5.57 -5.85
N LEU A 15 2.99 -5.63 -6.65
CA LEU A 15 1.98 -4.57 -6.72
C LEU A 15 1.35 -4.28 -5.35
N LEU A 16 1.02 -5.33 -4.60
CA LEU A 16 0.44 -5.21 -3.27
C LEU A 16 1.43 -4.57 -2.28
N SER A 17 2.70 -4.99 -2.33
CA SER A 17 3.77 -4.44 -1.49
C SER A 17 3.98 -2.95 -1.72
N VAL A 18 4.08 -2.52 -2.99
CA VAL A 18 4.24 -1.10 -3.35
C VAL A 18 3.02 -0.29 -2.90
N ALA A 19 1.81 -0.82 -3.07
CA ALA A 19 0.60 -0.12 -2.67
C ALA A 19 0.56 0.17 -1.15
N PHE A 20 0.94 -0.79 -0.31
CA PHE A 20 1.06 -0.56 1.14
C PHE A 20 2.24 0.34 1.52
N TYR A 21 3.36 0.25 0.80
CA TYR A 21 4.53 1.09 1.03
C TYR A 21 4.20 2.59 0.87
N THR A 22 3.41 2.95 -0.15
CA THR A 22 2.99 4.35 -0.36
C THR A 22 2.16 4.93 0.79
N ILE A 23 1.34 4.11 1.45
CA ILE A 23 0.54 4.54 2.61
C ILE A 23 1.42 4.78 3.81
N LEU A 24 2.40 3.90 4.02
CA LEU A 24 3.38 4.04 5.09
C LEU A 24 4.13 5.36 4.93
N GLU A 25 4.61 5.68 3.72
CA GLU A 25 5.29 6.95 3.43
C GLU A 25 4.39 8.15 3.74
N ARG A 26 3.13 8.15 3.28
CA ARG A 26 2.17 9.23 3.56
C ARG A 26 1.83 9.38 5.05
N LYS A 27 1.82 8.28 5.80
CA LYS A 27 1.66 8.31 7.27
C LYS A 27 2.90 8.86 7.94
N LEU A 28 4.10 8.41 7.55
CA LEU A 28 5.38 8.88 8.09
C LEU A 28 5.55 10.40 7.87
N LEU A 29 5.34 10.87 6.64
CA LEU A 29 5.38 12.30 6.31
C LEU A 29 4.33 13.10 7.07
N GLY A 30 3.15 12.54 7.29
CA GLY A 30 2.13 13.14 8.14
C GLY A 30 2.62 13.30 9.59
N TYR A 31 3.18 12.23 10.17
CA TYR A 31 3.72 12.26 11.53
C TYR A 31 4.84 13.30 11.69
N ILE A 32 5.75 13.41 10.71
CA ILE A 32 6.82 14.42 10.70
C ILE A 32 6.25 15.84 10.63
N GLN A 33 5.18 16.04 9.86
CA GLN A 33 4.55 17.35 9.64
C GLN A 33 3.46 17.69 10.67
N ILE A 34 3.30 16.92 11.76
CA ILE A 34 2.25 17.11 12.78
C ILE A 34 0.85 17.16 12.15
N ARG A 35 0.63 16.40 11.06
CA ARG A 35 -0.69 16.22 10.44
C ARG A 35 -1.02 14.75 10.34
N LYS A 36 -2.28 14.38 10.52
CA LYS A 36 -2.67 12.99 10.30
C LYS A 36 -2.55 12.67 8.81
N GLY A 37 -1.80 11.62 8.49
CA GLY A 37 -1.81 11.00 7.17
C GLY A 37 -3.21 10.47 6.81
N PRO A 38 -3.36 9.79 5.66
CA PRO A 38 -4.67 9.29 5.23
C PRO A 38 -5.33 8.42 6.31
N ASN A 39 -6.49 8.88 6.81
CA ASN A 39 -7.23 8.24 7.92
C ASN A 39 -8.74 8.09 7.63
N LYS A 40 -9.23 8.50 6.44
CA LYS A 40 -10.68 8.62 6.15
C LYS A 40 -11.27 7.47 5.32
N THR A 41 -10.47 6.80 4.49
CA THR A 41 -10.94 5.81 3.50
C THR A 41 -11.20 4.40 4.05
N SER A 42 -10.97 4.16 5.35
CA SER A 42 -11.27 2.90 6.10
C SER A 42 -10.75 2.98 7.55
N ILE A 43 -10.87 1.90 8.34
CA ILE A 43 -10.20 1.73 9.64
C ILE A 43 -8.71 2.05 9.49
N VAL A 44 -8.30 3.25 9.92
CA VAL A 44 -6.93 3.80 9.81
C VAL A 44 -6.34 3.93 8.39
N GLY A 45 -7.19 4.04 7.36
CA GLY A 45 -6.74 4.27 5.97
C GLY A 45 -6.07 3.07 5.28
N ILE A 46 -6.32 1.84 5.74
CA ILE A 46 -5.76 0.60 5.19
C ILE A 46 -6.28 0.30 3.76
N LEU A 47 -7.52 0.68 3.45
CA LEU A 47 -8.12 0.60 2.11
C LEU A 47 -7.75 1.77 1.19
N GLN A 48 -6.90 2.71 1.62
CA GLN A 48 -6.38 3.76 0.75
C GLN A 48 -5.67 3.27 -0.55
N PRO A 49 -5.06 2.07 -0.65
CA PRO A 49 -4.39 1.63 -1.88
C PRO A 49 -5.37 1.02 -2.88
N PHE A 50 -6.62 0.77 -2.47
CA PHE A 50 -7.67 0.18 -3.30
C PHE A 50 -8.70 1.22 -3.78
N SER A 51 -8.55 2.48 -3.34
CA SER A 51 -9.40 3.63 -3.71
C SER A 51 -8.72 4.53 -4.71
#